data_AF-A0A5D2NMW0-F1
#
_entry.id   AF-A0A5D2NMW0-F1
#
_cell.length_a   1.000
_cell.length_b   1.000
_cell.length_c   1.000
_cell.angle_alpha   90.00
_cell.angle_beta   90.00
_cell.angle_gamma   90.00
#
_symmetry.space_group_name_H-M   'P 1'
#
loop_
_entity.id
_entity.type
_entity.pdbx_description
1 polymer ?
#
loop_
_entity_poly.entity_id
_entity_poly.type
_entity_poly.pdbx_seq_one_letter_code
_entity_poly.pdbx_strand_id
1 'polypeptide(L)'
;MEEQIDSVGKAFVDHYYHLFDNDRAAMSSLYQPTSMLTFEGQKLQGVEDIITKLTQLPFDQCRHVISTVDSQPASVTGGIVVFVSGSLQLPGENHPLQFSQMFHLSPTPQGNFFVLNDIFRLNY
;
A
#
# COMPACT_ATOMS: atom_id res chain seq x y z
N MET A 1 8.44 -9.04 -19.93
CA MET A 1 7.72 -9.63 -18.78
C MET A 1 8.09 -8.88 -17.51
N GLU A 2 9.37 -8.75 -17.19
CA GLU A 2 9.87 -7.95 -16.06
C GLU A 2 9.46 -6.47 -16.14
N GLU A 3 9.69 -5.79 -17.28
CA GLU A 3 9.24 -4.40 -17.51
C GLU A 3 7.73 -4.18 -17.31
N GLN A 4 6.91 -5.20 -17.58
CA GLN A 4 5.47 -5.12 -17.39
C GLN A 4 5.09 -5.18 -15.91
N ILE A 5 5.79 -6.01 -15.12
CA ILE A 5 5.59 -6.11 -13.67
C ILE A 5 5.95 -4.78 -13.02
N ASP A 6 7.09 -4.20 -13.38
CA ASP A 6 7.51 -2.89 -12.86
C ASP A 6 6.52 -1.78 -13.22
N SER A 7 5.99 -1.79 -14.44
CA SER A 7 4.97 -0.83 -14.84
C SER A 7 3.68 -0.98 -14.03
N VAL A 8 3.24 -2.21 -13.76
CA VAL A 8 2.04 -2.47 -12.94
C VAL A 8 2.29 -2.09 -11.48
N GLY A 9 3.44 -2.44 -10.92
CA GLY A 9 3.81 -2.09 -9.54
C GLY A 9 3.87 -0.58 -9.32
N LYS A 10 4.50 0.17 -10.24
CA LYS A 10 4.55 1.63 -10.19
C LYS A 10 3.16 2.26 -10.32
N ALA A 11 2.35 1.81 -11.29
CA ALA A 11 0.99 2.30 -11.46
C ALA A 11 0.10 2.02 -10.23
N PHE A 12 0.25 0.84 -9.62
CA PHE A 12 -0.43 0.51 -8.37
C PHE A 12 0.01 1.43 -7.23
N VAL A 13 1.32 1.65 -7.06
CA VAL A 13 1.88 2.54 -6.03
C VAL A 13 1.35 3.96 -6.18
N ASP A 14 1.41 4.51 -7.39
CA ASP A 14 0.88 5.86 -7.67
C ASP A 14 -0.61 5.95 -7.34
N HIS A 15 -1.39 4.95 -7.74
CA HIS A 15 -2.83 4.91 -7.45
C HIS A 15 -3.12 4.77 -5.95
N TYR A 16 -2.44 3.84 -5.26
CA TYR A 16 -2.62 3.54 -3.84
C TYR A 16 -2.36 4.79 -2.99
N TYR A 17 -1.20 5.43 -3.18
CA TYR A 17 -0.86 6.59 -2.34
C TYR A 17 -1.64 7.85 -2.73
N HIS A 18 -2.00 8.02 -4.01
CA HIS A 18 -2.93 9.08 -4.40
C HIS A 18 -4.28 8.92 -3.69
N LEU A 19 -4.82 7.69 -3.68
CA LEU A 19 -6.08 7.41 -3.02
C LEU A 19 -5.97 7.59 -1.50
N PHE A 20 -4.87 7.13 -0.89
CA PHE A 20 -4.64 7.30 0.54
C PHE A 20 -4.59 8.77 0.96
N ASP A 21 -3.88 9.60 0.18
CA ASP A 21 -3.64 11.01 0.49
C ASP A 21 -4.88 11.88 0.27
N ASN A 22 -5.79 11.49 -0.65
CA ASN A 22 -6.91 12.34 -1.09
C ASN A 22 -8.30 11.78 -0.74
N ASP A 23 -8.47 10.46 -0.66
CA ASP A 23 -9.75 9.79 -0.37
C ASP A 23 -9.53 8.44 0.34
N ARG A 24 -9.18 8.52 1.63
CA ARG A 24 -8.86 7.35 2.46
C ARG A 24 -10.03 6.37 2.60
N ALA A 25 -11.28 6.81 2.39
CA ALA A 25 -12.46 5.95 2.45
C ALA A 25 -12.57 5.03 1.21
N ALA A 26 -12.15 5.51 0.05
CA ALA A 26 -12.15 4.74 -1.19
C ALA A 26 -11.10 3.62 -1.23
N MET A 27 -10.15 3.62 -0.29
CA MET A 27 -9.17 2.54 -0.10
C MET A 27 -9.80 1.17 0.04
N SER A 28 -11.06 1.10 0.51
CA SER A 28 -11.83 -0.15 0.65
C SER A 28 -11.89 -0.95 -0.65
N SER A 29 -11.87 -0.27 -1.80
CA SER A 29 -11.89 -0.89 -3.14
C SER A 29 -10.64 -1.70 -3.49
N LEU A 30 -9.51 -1.46 -2.79
CA LEU A 30 -8.24 -2.13 -3.05
C LEU A 30 -8.06 -3.43 -2.25
N TYR A 31 -8.90 -3.66 -1.25
CA TYR A 31 -8.82 -4.81 -0.35
C TYR A 31 -10.00 -5.76 -0.52
N GLN A 32 -9.83 -6.99 -0.05
CA GLN A 32 -10.84 -8.05 -0.01
C GLN A 32 -10.96 -8.64 1.41
N PRO A 33 -11.99 -9.46 1.70
CA PRO A 33 -12.13 -10.06 3.03
C PRO A 33 -10.93 -10.91 3.49
N THR A 34 -10.14 -11.43 2.55
CA THR A 34 -8.93 -12.21 2.82
C THR A 34 -7.67 -11.36 2.99
N SER A 35 -7.74 -10.05 2.74
CA SER A 35 -6.60 -9.13 2.84
C SER A 35 -6.11 -9.01 4.27
N MET A 36 -4.80 -8.80 4.43
CA MET A 36 -4.17 -8.53 5.70
C MET A 36 -3.34 -7.24 5.66
N LEU A 37 -3.43 -6.45 6.73
CA LEU A 37 -2.55 -5.31 6.99
C LEU A 37 -1.73 -5.60 8.25
N THR A 38 -0.42 -5.35 8.19
CA THR A 38 0.44 -5.21 9.36
C THR A 38 0.94 -3.78 9.42
N PHE A 39 0.39 -2.96 10.30
CA PHE A 39 0.77 -1.55 10.45
C PHE A 39 1.55 -1.37 11.76
N GLU A 40 2.84 -1.03 11.68
CA GLU A 40 3.71 -0.86 12.85
C GLU A 40 3.74 -2.10 13.78
N GLY A 41 3.53 -3.30 13.21
CA GLY A 41 3.49 -4.58 13.93
C GLY A 41 2.10 -5.03 14.38
N GLN A 42 1.08 -4.17 14.32
CA GLN A 42 -0.31 -4.55 14.57
C GLN A 42 -0.89 -5.25 13.34
N LYS A 43 -1.33 -6.50 13.50
CA LYS A 43 -1.96 -7.30 12.43
C LYS A 43 -3.48 -7.11 12.41
N LEU A 44 -4.03 -6.96 11.22
CA LEU A 44 -5.45 -6.76 10.94
C LEU A 44 -5.82 -7.62 9.73
N GLN A 45 -7.06 -8.08 9.67
CA GLN A 45 -7.56 -8.89 8.56
C GLN A 45 -8.96 -8.43 8.13
N GLY A 46 -9.16 -8.37 6.82
CA GLY A 46 -10.44 -7.98 6.23
C GLY A 46 -10.58 -6.47 6.05
N VAL A 47 -11.42 -6.08 5.09
CA VAL A 47 -11.56 -4.70 4.62
C VAL A 47 -11.97 -3.74 5.74
N GLU A 48 -12.92 -4.13 6.59
CA GLU A 48 -13.46 -3.25 7.64
C GLU A 48 -12.40 -2.85 8.67
N ASP A 49 -11.65 -3.81 9.21
CA ASP A 49 -10.59 -3.58 10.19
C ASP A 49 -9.44 -2.75 9.59
N ILE A 50 -9.07 -3.03 8.34
CA ILE A 50 -8.04 -2.30 7.60
C ILE A 50 -8.45 -0.83 7.45
N ILE A 51 -9.65 -0.57 6.92
CA ILE A 51 -10.11 0.81 6.65
C ILE A 51 -10.32 1.58 7.94
N THR A 52 -10.85 0.93 8.98
CA THR A 52 -10.95 1.51 10.32
C THR A 52 -9.57 1.94 10.84
N LYS A 53 -8.55 1.09 10.72
CA LYS A 53 -7.18 1.45 11.12
C LYS A 53 -6.63 2.64 10.33
N LEU A 54 -6.76 2.63 9.00
CA LEU A 54 -6.21 3.69 8.15
C LEU A 54 -6.90 5.04 8.41
N THR A 55 -8.22 5.04 8.60
CA THR A 55 -9.01 6.25 8.90
C THR A 55 -8.78 6.80 10.31
N GLN A 56 -8.41 5.96 11.28
CA GLN A 56 -8.12 6.36 12.66
C GLN A 56 -6.66 6.78 12.90
N LEU A 57 -5.82 6.86 11.88
CA LEU A 57 -4.46 7.38 12.03
C LEU A 57 -4.51 8.81 12.57
N PRO A 58 -3.55 9.23 13.43
CA PRO A 58 -3.60 10.50 14.16
C PRO A 58 -3.23 11.71 13.26
N PHE A 59 -3.66 11.68 12.00
CA PHE A 59 -3.49 12.75 11.03
C PHE A 59 -4.60 12.68 9.98
N ASP A 60 -5.19 13.84 9.71
CA ASP A 60 -6.25 13.99 8.70
C ASP A 60 -5.64 14.00 7.29
N GLN A 61 -4.59 14.79 7.10
CA GLN A 61 -3.90 14.94 5.82
C GLN A 61 -2.45 14.46 5.94
N CYS A 62 -1.99 13.82 4.88
CA CYS A 62 -0.60 13.45 4.70
C CYS A 62 -0.26 13.50 3.21
N ARG A 63 1.04 13.51 2.91
CA ARG A 63 1.53 13.33 1.55
C ARG A 63 2.62 12.28 1.54
N HIS A 64 2.43 11.24 0.75
CA HIS A 64 3.49 10.28 0.48
C HIS A 64 4.43 10.82 -0.60
N VAL A 65 5.73 10.69 -0.37
CA VAL A 65 6.79 10.98 -1.34
C VAL A 65 7.58 9.71 -1.53
N ILE A 66 7.41 9.09 -2.70
CA ILE A 66 7.99 7.79 -3.02
C ILE A 66 9.43 7.96 -3.50
N SER A 67 10.35 7.20 -2.90
CA SER A 67 11.77 7.20 -3.24
C SER A 67 12.12 6.06 -4.17
N THR A 68 11.70 4.84 -3.84
CA THR A 68 11.94 3.65 -4.68
C THR A 68 10.70 2.77 -4.75
N VAL A 69 10.56 2.09 -5.87
CA VAL A 69 9.56 1.04 -6.11
C VAL A 69 10.27 -0.09 -6.83
N ASP A 70 10.30 -1.24 -6.18
CA ASP A 70 10.89 -2.47 -6.69
C ASP A 70 9.79 -3.54 -6.77
N SER A 71 9.65 -4.23 -7.89
CA SER A 71 8.57 -5.20 -8.09
C SER A 71 9.10 -6.54 -8.59
N GLN A 72 8.48 -7.63 -8.13
CA GLN A 72 8.83 -8.99 -8.52
C GLN A 72 7.56 -9.84 -8.68
N PRO A 73 7.58 -10.86 -9.56
CA PRO A 73 6.49 -11.83 -9.61
C PRO A 73 6.39 -12.58 -8.28
N ALA A 74 5.19 -12.64 -7.69
CA ALA A 74 4.98 -13.28 -6.38
C ALA A 74 4.82 -14.80 -6.48
N SER A 75 4.27 -15.29 -7.59
CA SER A 75 4.05 -16.70 -7.82
C SER A 75 4.03 -17.04 -9.31
N VAL A 76 4.22 -18.32 -9.64
CA VAL A 76 4.05 -18.83 -11.01
C VAL A 76 2.61 -18.73 -11.51
N THR A 77 1.63 -18.66 -10.59
CA THR A 77 0.20 -18.52 -10.90
C THR A 77 -0.24 -17.06 -11.05
N GLY A 78 0.69 -16.11 -10.96
CA GLY A 78 0.43 -14.67 -11.04
C GLY A 78 0.62 -13.95 -9.71
N GLY A 79 0.35 -12.65 -9.71
CA GLY A 79 0.57 -11.78 -8.56
C GLY A 79 1.95 -11.15 -8.53
N ILE A 80 2.06 -10.06 -7.77
CA ILE A 80 3.22 -9.18 -7.76
C ILE A 80 3.54 -8.83 -6.30
N VAL A 81 4.80 -8.99 -5.90
CA VAL A 81 5.31 -8.37 -4.68
C VAL A 81 5.88 -7.01 -5.07
N VAL A 82 5.47 -5.97 -4.37
CA VAL A 82 5.95 -4.60 -4.55
C VAL A 82 6.57 -4.15 -3.24
N PHE A 83 7.81 -3.72 -3.28
CA PHE A 83 8.49 -3.07 -2.16
C PHE A 83 8.63 -1.58 -2.45
N VAL A 84 8.26 -0.77 -1.46
CA VAL A 84 8.24 0.67 -1.54
C VAL A 84 9.09 1.23 -0.42
N SER A 85 9.96 2.17 -0.75
CA SER A 85 10.58 3.07 0.23
C SER A 85 10.19 4.50 -0.09
N GLY A 86 10.01 5.30 0.96
CA GLY A 86 9.59 6.68 0.79
C GLY A 86 9.53 7.43 2.10
N SER A 87 8.88 8.58 2.05
CA SER A 87 8.64 9.39 3.23
C SER A 87 7.22 9.93 3.30
N LEU A 88 6.72 10.08 4.51
CA LEU A 88 5.41 10.64 4.82
C LEU A 88 5.61 12.07 5.33
N GLN A 89 5.02 13.03 4.62
CA GLN A 89 4.98 14.43 5.02
C GLN A 89 3.64 14.72 5.70
N LEU A 90 3.70 15.28 6.90
CA LEU A 90 2.53 15.70 7.66
C LEU A 90 2.46 17.25 7.69
N PRO A 91 1.28 17.87 7.55
CA PRO A 91 1.15 19.31 7.66
C PRO A 91 1.66 19.82 9.01
N GLY A 92 2.52 20.84 8.99
CA GLY A 92 3.10 21.44 10.20
C GLY A 92 4.35 20.75 10.74
N GLU A 93 4.71 19.57 10.20
CA GLU A 93 5.94 18.87 10.55
C GLU A 93 7.07 19.20 9.57
N ASN A 94 8.24 19.57 10.09
CA ASN A 94 9.41 19.91 9.25
C ASN A 94 10.22 18.68 8.84
N HIS A 95 10.05 17.56 9.53
CA HIS A 95 10.83 16.34 9.29
C HIS A 95 9.94 15.26 8.67
N PRO A 96 10.22 14.83 7.43
CA PRO A 96 9.46 13.76 6.81
C PRO A 96 9.76 12.42 7.49
N LEU A 97 8.72 11.66 7.79
CA LEU A 97 8.86 10.34 8.42
C LEU A 97 9.22 9.32 7.35
N GLN A 98 10.39 8.70 7.45
CA GLN A 98 10.78 7.66 6.49
C GLN A 98 9.94 6.40 6.73
N PHE A 99 9.53 5.73 5.67
CA PHE A 99 8.78 4.49 5.75
C PHE A 99 9.26 3.46 4.73
N SER A 100 8.96 2.21 5.04
CA SER A 100 9.04 1.09 4.10
C SER A 100 7.69 0.39 4.09
N GLN A 101 7.22 0.01 2.91
CA GLN A 101 5.97 -0.71 2.75
C GLN A 101 6.10 -1.84 1.73
N MET A 102 5.49 -2.99 2.02
CA MET A 102 5.43 -4.11 1.10
C MET A 102 3.97 -4.44 0.79
N PHE A 103 3.70 -4.63 -0.49
CA PHE A 103 2.42 -5.09 -0.98
C PHE A 103 2.58 -6.43 -1.70
N HIS A 104 1.66 -7.35 -1.43
CA HIS A 104 1.46 -8.54 -2.26
C HIS A 104 0.13 -8.35 -3.00
N LEU A 105 0.22 -8.07 -4.29
CA LEU A 105 -0.90 -7.94 -5.20
C LEU A 105 -1.30 -9.31 -5.73
N SER A 106 -2.56 -9.68 -5.53
CA SER A 106 -3.13 -10.92 -6.04
C SER A 106 -4.10 -10.61 -7.19
N PRO A 107 -4.05 -11.37 -8.30
CA PRO A 107 -4.97 -11.16 -9.41
C PRO A 107 -6.40 -11.54 -9.02
N THR A 108 -7.38 -10.79 -9.52
CA THR A 108 -8.79 -11.15 -9.46
C THR A 108 -9.17 -11.99 -10.68
N PRO A 109 -10.27 -12.77 -10.64
CA PRO A 109 -10.77 -13.50 -11.81
C PRO A 109 -11.08 -12.59 -13.02
N GLN A 110 -11.31 -11.30 -12.79
CA GLN A 110 -11.59 -10.29 -13.83
C GLN A 110 -10.32 -9.70 -14.45
N GLY A 111 -9.13 -10.10 -13.99
CA GLY A 111 -7.84 -9.61 -14.52
C GLY A 111 -7.32 -8.32 -13.87
N ASN A 112 -7.98 -7.83 -12.80
CA ASN A 112 -7.48 -6.73 -11.98
C ASN A 112 -6.63 -7.27 -10.83
N PHE A 113 -6.11 -6.40 -9.95
CA PHE A 113 -5.39 -6.78 -8.74
C PHE A 113 -6.09 -6.25 -7.50
N PHE A 114 -5.93 -6.97 -6.39
CA PHE A 114 -6.24 -6.49 -5.04
C PHE A 114 -5.04 -6.72 -4.12
N VAL A 115 -4.99 -5.99 -3.01
CA VAL A 115 -3.94 -6.11 -2.01
C VAL A 115 -4.23 -7.29 -1.11
N LEU A 116 -3.49 -8.39 -1.26
CA LEU A 116 -3.62 -9.57 -0.38
C LEU A 116 -2.86 -9.37 0.93
N ASN A 117 -1.62 -8.87 0.86
CA ASN A 117 -0.84 -8.52 2.05
C ASN A 117 -0.33 -7.10 1.93
N ASP A 118 -0.39 -6.36 3.03
CA ASP A 118 0.12 -5.01 3.21
C ASP A 118 0.92 -4.96 4.51
N ILE A 119 2.20 -4.58 4.44
CA ILE A 119 3.06 -4.47 5.61
C ILE A 119 3.72 -3.10 5.59
N PHE A 120 3.38 -2.27 6.56
CA PHE A 120 3.88 -0.91 6.71
C PHE A 120 4.74 -0.77 7.97
N ARG A 121 5.89 -0.10 7.81
CA ARG A 121 6.78 0.31 8.90
C ARG A 121 7.30 1.73 8.72
N LEU A 122 7.32 2.50 9.79
CA LEU A 122 8.18 3.68 9.90
C LEU A 122 9.62 3.24 10.17
N ASN A 123 10.57 3.96 9.57
CA ASN A 123 11.99 3.76 9.78
C ASN A 123 12.46 4.77 10.82
N TYR A 124 12.92 4.28 11.98
CA TYR A 124 13.42 5.09 13.11
C TYR A 124 14.95 5.03 13.20
#